data_AF-A0A8X6IWY6-F1
#
_entry.id   AF-A0A8X6IWY6-F1
#
_cell.length_a   1.000
_cell.length_b   1.000
_cell.length_c   1.000
_cell.angle_alpha   90.00
_cell.angle_beta   90.00
_cell.angle_gamma   90.00
#
_symmetry.space_group_name_H-M   'P 1'
#
loop_
_entity.id
_entity.type
_entity.pdbx_description
1 polymer ?
#
loop_
_entity_poly.entity_id
_entity_poly.type
_entity_poly.pdbx_seq_one_letter_code
_entity_poly.pdbx_strand_id
1 'polypeptide(L)'
;MPRAKKFGHQKRRLIRKKTSVCVVSEKCDVSSSKKKIEKSKGYFDYEDNFSAESQSRFVIIDLNMLNDIFNNIAKCRYCDRSFCFDVAENKSSRRGLASSISAACKYCDSSHGSMTSNSVPAGYEVNLRFVYGRPGSLYAKNALGNDTYPTDAHGNEFPIPEQGTGGFMYATDKDGNAFYPTDNTGKEITYGKYIYKNDGFIQYPLNREGYPEYQTDDATNDEVYVIKMDGSVHWGVDQNGNQRYAKKENGDEYYPMNGEFARDQNGTPQYARTSDGEVIFPLDAKGNESYLKDNGESHVIHVDNVLLDRYIKTKNGEEMYPIQMMKPTHFKEVILNEKYAKTALQEAKYPLDEYGNEYTLKIPADIAGKEKDYFPLGYPITNDCFIIIPEVNGKKIISDQLFPNVQVTNITGILYREDKNYRDYVTNLKSTRLSRAADKGYMVVAINNVVQGGNAKPLKKHSPKISYSLRWSLIGIVILILLAIVYCLYKFLFQPIT
;
A
#
# COMPACT_ATOMS: atom_id res chain seq x y z
N MET A 1 39.67 21.77 -75.01
CA MET A 1 40.31 21.46 -73.72
C MET A 1 40.54 22.77 -72.96
N PRO A 2 40.09 22.90 -71.70
CA PRO A 2 39.71 24.20 -71.15
C PRO A 2 40.84 24.95 -70.43
N ARG A 3 40.66 26.27 -70.42
CA ARG A 3 41.55 27.35 -70.02
C ARG A 3 41.83 27.41 -68.51
N ALA A 4 43.08 27.75 -68.19
CA ALA A 4 43.50 28.28 -66.90
C ALA A 4 42.76 29.59 -66.55
N LYS A 5 42.35 29.73 -65.28
CA LYS A 5 41.98 31.01 -64.66
C LYS A 5 42.65 31.13 -63.29
N LYS A 6 43.58 32.08 -63.19
CA LYS A 6 44.07 32.67 -61.93
C LYS A 6 43.11 33.80 -61.52
N PHE A 7 42.64 33.79 -60.27
CA PHE A 7 42.12 34.92 -59.49
C PHE A 7 42.30 34.50 -58.03
N GLY A 8 42.74 35.30 -57.06
CA GLY A 8 42.99 36.73 -56.96
C GLY A 8 42.85 37.06 -55.47
N HIS A 9 43.93 37.52 -54.82
CA HIS A 9 43.92 37.91 -53.42
C HIS A 9 42.90 39.05 -53.19
N GLN A 10 41.84 38.77 -52.43
CA GLN A 10 40.94 39.80 -51.91
C GLN A 10 41.29 40.13 -50.46
N LYS A 11 41.88 41.32 -50.27
CA LYS A 11 41.90 42.07 -49.02
C LYS A 11 40.46 42.26 -48.52
N ARG A 12 40.14 41.79 -47.31
CA ARG A 12 38.96 42.26 -46.57
C ARG A 12 39.36 43.16 -45.42
N ARG A 13 38.74 44.33 -45.45
CA ARG A 13 38.90 45.51 -44.60
C ARG A 13 38.55 45.22 -43.14
N LEU A 14 39.27 45.89 -42.25
CA LEU A 14 38.83 46.16 -40.87
C LEU A 14 37.43 46.78 -40.88
N ILE A 15 36.52 46.20 -40.10
CA ILE A 15 35.34 46.89 -39.59
C ILE A 15 35.50 46.96 -38.07
N ARG A 16 35.58 48.18 -37.56
CA ARG A 16 35.66 48.52 -36.14
C ARG A 16 34.24 48.67 -35.57
N LYS A 17 34.05 48.04 -34.40
CA LYS A 17 33.14 48.35 -33.28
C LYS A 17 31.61 48.26 -33.50
N LYS A 18 31.01 47.39 -32.69
CA LYS A 18 30.05 47.84 -31.66
C LYS A 18 30.16 46.94 -30.43
N THR A 19 30.55 47.54 -29.32
CA THR A 19 30.47 47.02 -27.96
C THR A 19 29.00 46.90 -27.59
N SER A 20 28.49 45.68 -27.42
CA SER A 20 27.22 45.44 -26.73
C SER A 20 27.54 45.00 -25.31
N VAL A 21 27.14 45.85 -24.36
CA VAL A 21 27.12 45.59 -22.93
C VAL A 21 26.14 44.45 -22.67
N CYS A 22 26.63 43.30 -22.19
CA CYS A 22 25.76 42.28 -21.61
C CYS A 22 25.45 42.68 -20.17
N VAL A 23 24.17 42.93 -19.93
CA VAL A 23 23.56 43.10 -18.62
C VAL A 23 23.74 41.80 -17.82
N VAL A 24 24.28 41.93 -16.61
CA VAL A 24 24.34 40.87 -15.60
C VAL A 24 22.90 40.60 -15.14
N SER A 25 22.37 39.41 -15.46
CA SER A 25 21.19 38.89 -14.77
C SER A 25 21.66 37.93 -13.67
N GLU A 26 21.31 38.28 -12.44
CA GLU A 26 21.55 37.50 -11.23
C GLU A 26 20.80 36.16 -11.23
N LYS A 27 21.48 35.16 -10.66
CA LYS A 27 21.00 33.91 -10.05
C LYS A 27 20.42 32.83 -10.96
N CYS A 28 21.31 31.97 -11.46
CA CYS A 28 21.05 30.53 -11.52
C CYS A 28 21.86 29.84 -10.41
N ASP A 29 21.24 29.71 -9.25
CA ASP A 29 21.81 28.92 -8.16
C ASP A 29 21.68 27.41 -8.45
N VAL A 30 22.77 26.71 -8.14
CA VAL A 30 23.00 25.25 -8.15
C VAL A 30 23.32 24.60 -9.51
N SER A 31 24.62 24.50 -9.79
CA SER A 31 25.19 23.62 -10.83
C SER A 31 24.79 22.16 -10.64
N SER A 32 24.40 21.49 -11.72
CA SER A 32 24.02 20.08 -11.79
C SER A 32 25.08 19.13 -11.20
N SER A 33 26.34 19.57 -11.11
CA SER A 33 27.44 18.81 -10.50
C SER A 33 27.37 18.81 -8.97
N LYS A 34 26.88 19.89 -8.34
CA LYS A 34 26.72 19.98 -6.88
C LYS A 34 25.63 19.04 -6.36
N LYS A 35 24.48 18.99 -7.05
CA LYS A 35 23.39 18.02 -6.77
C LYS A 35 23.82 16.56 -7.00
N LYS A 36 24.81 16.33 -7.87
CA LYS A 36 25.35 14.98 -8.16
C LYS A 36 26.37 14.50 -7.13
N ILE A 37 27.11 15.41 -6.50
CA ILE A 37 28.06 15.10 -5.41
C ILE A 37 27.32 14.91 -4.07
N GLU A 38 26.28 15.71 -3.80
CA GLU A 38 25.46 15.54 -2.59
C GLU A 38 24.72 14.18 -2.56
N LYS A 39 24.33 13.63 -3.73
CA LYS A 39 23.71 12.30 -3.85
C LYS A 39 24.69 11.11 -3.75
N SER A 40 26.00 11.33 -3.93
CA SER A 40 27.01 10.25 -3.87
C SER A 40 27.62 10.02 -2.49
N LYS A 41 27.32 10.88 -1.50
CA LYS A 41 27.80 10.73 -0.12
C LYS A 41 27.33 9.44 0.57
N GLY A 42 26.30 8.77 0.06
CA GLY A 42 25.76 7.54 0.65
C GLY A 42 26.39 6.22 0.17
N TYR A 43 27.37 6.24 -0.75
CA TYR A 43 27.87 5.00 -1.39
C TYR A 43 29.36 4.70 -1.15
N PHE A 44 30.12 5.62 -0.57
CA PHE A 44 31.52 5.41 -0.20
C PHE A 44 31.80 6.08 1.14
N ASP A 45 32.15 5.28 2.15
CA ASP A 45 32.43 5.71 3.52
C ASP A 45 33.86 6.29 3.68
N TYR A 46 34.31 7.07 2.70
CA TYR A 46 35.61 7.76 2.69
C TYR A 46 35.39 9.22 2.28
N GLU A 47 35.04 10.08 3.25
CA GLU A 47 34.79 11.50 3.01
C GLU A 47 36.06 12.35 2.73
N ASP A 48 37.28 11.80 2.81
CA ASP A 48 38.47 12.66 2.92
C ASP A 48 39.24 12.99 1.62
N ASN A 49 38.91 12.42 0.45
CA ASN A 49 39.83 12.52 -0.71
C ASN A 49 39.27 13.17 -1.98
N PHE A 50 38.06 13.75 -1.95
CA PHE A 50 37.55 14.59 -3.05
C PHE A 50 37.60 16.07 -2.66
N SER A 51 38.72 16.76 -2.91
CA SER A 51 38.75 18.22 -2.78
C SER A 51 38.21 18.88 -4.05
N ALA A 52 36.89 19.05 -4.12
CA ALA A 52 36.27 19.93 -5.10
C ALA A 52 36.30 21.37 -4.58
N GLU A 53 37.40 22.09 -4.78
CA GLU A 53 37.42 23.52 -4.50
C GLU A 53 36.44 24.26 -5.43
N SER A 54 35.58 25.06 -4.78
CA SER A 54 34.29 25.60 -5.26
C SER A 54 34.28 26.46 -6.54
N GLN A 55 35.36 26.55 -7.31
CA GLN A 55 35.44 27.46 -8.46
C GLN A 55 36.03 26.88 -9.75
N SER A 56 36.60 25.67 -9.77
CA SER A 56 37.24 25.13 -10.98
C SER A 56 36.42 24.01 -11.66
N ARG A 57 36.32 24.06 -13.00
CA ARG A 57 35.59 23.08 -13.85
C ARG A 57 36.34 21.76 -14.07
N PHE A 58 37.35 21.47 -13.25
CA PHE A 58 38.25 20.33 -13.45
C PHE A 58 38.02 19.28 -12.38
N VAL A 59 38.03 18.00 -12.79
CA VAL A 59 38.02 16.86 -11.87
C VAL A 59 39.46 16.44 -11.64
N ILE A 60 39.89 16.46 -10.38
CA ILE A 60 41.21 15.99 -9.97
C ILE A 60 41.04 14.54 -9.52
N ILE A 61 41.80 13.61 -10.12
CA ILE A 61 41.78 12.19 -9.78
C ILE A 61 43.12 11.84 -9.14
N ASP A 62 43.07 11.19 -7.98
CA ASP A 62 44.26 10.65 -7.31
C ASP A 62 44.86 9.48 -8.13
N LEU A 63 46.18 9.47 -8.30
CA LEU A 63 46.88 8.42 -9.06
C LEU A 63 46.74 7.04 -8.42
N ASN A 64 46.63 6.94 -7.09
CA ASN A 64 46.39 5.68 -6.39
C ASN A 64 45.00 5.13 -6.74
N MET A 65 43.99 5.99 -6.75
CA MET A 65 42.64 5.61 -7.17
C MET A 65 42.63 5.16 -8.63
N LEU A 66 43.37 5.84 -9.50
CA LEU A 66 43.53 5.44 -10.89
C LEU A 66 44.18 4.05 -11.00
N ASN A 67 45.23 3.81 -10.22
CA ASN A 67 45.92 2.53 -10.16
C ASN A 67 45.01 1.38 -9.70
N ASP A 68 44.17 1.61 -8.70
CA ASP A 68 43.20 0.62 -8.21
C ASP A 68 42.15 0.30 -9.27
N ILE A 69 41.65 1.31 -9.99
CA ILE A 69 40.70 1.10 -11.10
C ILE A 69 41.34 0.22 -12.16
N PHE A 70 42.55 0.54 -12.63
CA PHE A 70 43.25 -0.24 -13.66
C PHE A 70 43.49 -1.69 -13.22
N ASN A 71 43.86 -1.91 -11.96
CA ASN A 71 44.11 -3.25 -11.44
C ASN A 71 42.85 -4.11 -11.34
N ASN A 72 41.68 -3.49 -11.11
CA ASN A 72 40.40 -4.18 -11.02
C ASN A 72 39.76 -4.46 -12.39
N ILE A 73 39.92 -3.58 -13.37
CA ILE A 73 39.18 -3.67 -14.65
C ILE A 73 40.00 -4.20 -15.83
N ALA A 74 41.33 -4.15 -15.76
CA ALA A 74 42.20 -4.45 -16.90
C ALA A 74 43.10 -5.67 -16.65
N LYS A 75 43.43 -6.36 -17.74
CA LYS A 75 44.48 -7.39 -17.81
C LYS A 75 45.62 -6.94 -18.71
N CYS A 76 46.85 -7.33 -18.38
CA CYS A 76 47.98 -7.04 -19.26
C CYS A 76 47.87 -7.84 -20.55
N ARG A 77 47.81 -7.17 -21.70
CA ARG A 77 47.74 -7.81 -23.02
C ARG A 77 48.90 -8.78 -23.31
N TYR A 78 50.07 -8.55 -22.71
CA TYR A 78 51.28 -9.31 -23.01
C TYR A 78 51.47 -10.55 -22.13
N CYS A 79 50.96 -10.56 -20.89
CA CYS A 79 51.09 -11.70 -19.98
C CYS A 79 49.76 -12.24 -19.41
N ASP A 80 48.64 -11.63 -19.81
CA ASP A 80 47.25 -11.96 -19.47
C ASP A 80 46.91 -11.97 -17.96
N ARG A 81 47.74 -11.33 -17.13
CA ARG A 81 47.52 -11.23 -15.68
C ARG A 81 46.63 -10.02 -15.32
N SER A 82 45.75 -10.20 -14.34
CA SER A 82 45.04 -9.10 -13.64
C SER A 82 45.88 -8.53 -12.50
N PHE A 83 45.48 -7.39 -11.92
CA PHE A 83 46.14 -6.77 -10.75
C PHE A 83 47.65 -6.53 -10.90
N CYS A 84 48.10 -6.34 -12.14
CA CYS A 84 49.51 -6.29 -12.47
C CYS A 84 50.01 -4.90 -12.87
N PHE A 85 49.16 -3.88 -12.85
CA PHE A 85 49.52 -2.56 -13.31
C PHE A 85 50.09 -1.70 -12.18
N ASP A 86 51.09 -0.91 -12.54
CA ASP A 86 51.58 0.23 -11.78
C ASP A 86 51.37 1.48 -12.64
N VAL A 87 50.49 2.37 -12.19
CA VAL A 87 50.13 3.60 -12.91
C VAL A 87 50.87 4.77 -12.29
N ALA A 88 51.71 5.41 -13.08
CA ALA A 88 52.54 6.52 -12.65
C ALA A 88 52.45 7.70 -13.61
N GLU A 89 52.58 8.90 -13.05
CA GLU A 89 52.77 10.11 -13.85
C GLU A 89 54.25 10.33 -14.15
N ASN A 90 54.58 10.54 -15.42
CA ASN A 90 55.90 10.98 -15.81
C ASN A 90 56.04 12.50 -15.58
N LYS A 91 56.54 12.88 -14.40
CA LYS A 91 56.70 14.29 -14.00
C LYS A 91 57.58 15.11 -14.96
N SER A 92 58.53 14.48 -15.66
CA SER A 92 59.41 15.18 -16.63
C SER A 92 58.66 15.62 -17.90
N SER A 93 57.54 14.96 -18.20
CA SER A 93 56.66 15.29 -19.33
C SER A 93 55.68 16.43 -19.04
N ARG A 94 55.67 16.97 -17.82
CA ARG A 94 54.74 18.05 -17.43
C ARG A 94 54.92 19.28 -18.31
N ARG A 95 53.81 19.80 -18.83
CA ARG A 95 53.69 21.04 -19.59
C ARG A 95 52.41 21.76 -19.13
N GLY A 96 52.52 22.55 -18.07
CA GLY A 96 51.34 23.11 -17.39
C GLY A 96 50.55 22.03 -16.66
N LEU A 97 49.23 21.94 -16.91
CA LEU A 97 48.35 20.89 -16.35
C LEU A 97 48.40 19.57 -17.13
N ALA A 98 49.13 19.53 -18.24
CA ALA A 98 49.31 18.34 -19.05
C ALA A 98 50.51 17.53 -18.57
N SER A 99 50.33 16.23 -18.39
CA SER A 99 51.40 15.27 -18.17
C SER A 99 51.12 13.94 -18.86
N SER A 100 52.18 13.18 -19.12
CA SER A 100 52.07 11.79 -19.55
C SER A 100 51.81 10.92 -18.33
N ILE A 101 50.76 10.10 -18.42
CA ILE A 101 50.52 9.00 -17.49
C ILE A 101 50.96 7.72 -18.19
N SER A 102 51.64 6.84 -17.48
CA SER A 102 52.06 5.53 -17.96
C SER A 102 51.57 4.43 -17.05
N ALA A 103 51.06 3.35 -17.63
CA ALA A 103 50.76 2.10 -16.95
C ALA A 103 51.81 1.06 -17.34
N ALA A 104 52.48 0.47 -16.36
CA ALA A 104 53.48 -0.58 -16.55
C ALA A 104 53.02 -1.88 -15.90
N CYS A 105 53.23 -3.01 -16.57
CA CYS A 105 52.98 -4.32 -15.98
C CYS A 105 54.15 -4.75 -15.11
N LYS A 106 53.89 -5.04 -13.83
CA LYS A 106 54.89 -5.49 -12.83
C LYS A 106 55.57 -6.82 -13.16
N TYR A 107 55.01 -7.61 -14.09
CA TYR A 107 55.48 -8.98 -14.37
C TYR A 107 56.18 -9.15 -15.71
N CYS A 108 55.89 -8.32 -16.71
CA CYS A 108 56.46 -8.46 -18.05
C CYS A 108 57.08 -7.17 -18.59
N ASP A 109 57.19 -6.15 -17.74
CA ASP A 109 57.82 -4.84 -18.01
C ASP A 109 57.24 -4.06 -19.20
N SER A 110 56.18 -4.57 -19.83
CA SER A 110 55.47 -3.87 -20.89
C SER A 110 54.81 -2.64 -20.31
N SER A 111 55.04 -1.48 -20.93
CA SER A 111 54.42 -0.23 -20.51
C SER A 111 53.73 0.47 -21.68
N HIS A 112 52.68 1.21 -21.37
CA HIS A 112 52.01 2.09 -22.31
C HIS A 112 51.80 3.44 -21.64
N GLY A 113 52.11 4.52 -22.35
CA GLY A 113 51.96 5.87 -21.86
C GLY A 113 51.16 6.72 -22.83
N SER A 114 50.37 7.65 -22.29
CA SER A 114 49.63 8.63 -23.08
C SER A 114 49.64 9.99 -22.38
N MET A 115 49.64 11.05 -23.16
CA MET A 115 49.48 12.41 -22.66
C MET A 115 48.03 12.67 -22.25
N THR A 116 47.83 13.30 -21.10
CA THR A 116 46.51 13.77 -20.62
C THR A 116 45.92 14.89 -21.47
N SER A 117 46.70 15.46 -22.40
CA SER A 117 46.26 16.48 -23.36
C SER A 117 46.97 16.33 -24.70
N ASN A 118 46.32 16.75 -25.79
CA ASN A 118 46.95 16.89 -27.10
C ASN A 118 47.56 18.29 -27.25
N SER A 119 48.77 18.37 -27.81
CA SER A 119 49.37 19.65 -28.18
C SER A 119 48.78 20.11 -29.51
N VAL A 120 48.22 21.32 -29.56
CA VAL A 120 47.73 21.96 -30.77
C VAL A 120 48.46 23.30 -30.99
N PRO A 121 48.50 23.87 -32.21
CA PRO A 121 49.21 25.14 -32.45
C PRO A 121 48.75 26.32 -31.59
N ALA A 122 47.53 26.26 -31.03
CA ALA A 122 46.95 27.30 -30.17
C ALA A 122 47.09 27.03 -28.66
N GLY A 123 47.72 25.92 -28.24
CA GLY A 123 47.87 25.54 -26.83
C GLY A 123 47.76 24.02 -26.59
N TYR A 124 47.30 23.61 -25.41
CA TYR A 124 47.01 22.21 -25.10
C TYR A 124 45.50 21.98 -25.05
N GLU A 125 45.00 21.06 -25.87
CA GLU A 125 43.63 20.55 -25.74
C GLU A 125 43.62 19.42 -24.72
N VAL A 126 42.99 19.66 -23.57
CA VAL A 126 42.78 18.61 -22.56
C VAL A 126 42.03 17.45 -23.20
N ASN A 127 42.64 16.28 -23.22
CA ASN A 127 42.07 15.11 -23.84
C ASN A 127 41.02 14.57 -22.87
N LEU A 128 39.76 15.01 -23.01
CA LEU A 128 38.61 14.62 -22.17
C LEU A 128 38.28 13.10 -22.24
N ARG A 129 39.13 12.27 -22.83
CA ARG A 129 38.99 10.81 -22.88
C ARG A 129 39.25 10.09 -21.54
N PHE A 130 39.68 10.81 -20.50
CA PHE A 130 39.66 10.32 -19.11
C PHE A 130 38.38 10.71 -18.34
N VAL A 131 37.28 10.97 -19.03
CA VAL A 131 35.95 10.83 -18.41
C VAL A 131 35.67 9.33 -18.34
N TYR A 132 36.03 8.71 -17.21
CA TYR A 132 35.47 7.41 -16.86
C TYR A 132 33.96 7.51 -16.98
N GLY A 133 33.42 6.81 -17.97
CA GLY A 133 32.00 6.52 -18.00
C GLY A 133 31.68 5.77 -16.73
N ARG A 134 31.05 6.46 -15.77
CA ARG A 134 29.89 5.86 -15.11
C ARG A 134 29.03 5.28 -16.23
N PRO A 135 28.35 4.12 -16.09
CA PRO A 135 27.31 3.78 -17.06
C PRO A 135 26.43 5.03 -17.18
N GLY A 136 26.55 5.73 -18.31
CA GLY A 136 25.60 6.79 -18.64
C GLY A 136 24.24 6.13 -18.61
N SER A 137 23.19 6.88 -18.32
CA SER A 137 21.85 6.34 -18.54
C SER A 137 21.86 5.70 -19.91
N LEU A 138 21.57 4.40 -19.97
CA LEU A 138 21.55 3.62 -21.22
C LEU A 138 20.57 4.24 -22.22
N TYR A 139 19.64 5.02 -21.69
CA TYR A 139 18.61 5.78 -22.35
C TYR A 139 18.94 7.27 -22.44
N ALA A 140 18.41 7.91 -23.49
CA ALA A 140 18.35 9.37 -23.57
C ALA A 140 17.45 9.90 -22.46
N LYS A 141 17.65 11.16 -22.05
CA LYS A 141 16.80 11.82 -21.04
C LYS A 141 15.93 12.89 -21.66
N ASN A 142 14.67 12.95 -21.24
CA ASN A 142 13.77 14.04 -21.58
C ASN A 142 14.05 15.31 -20.76
N ALA A 143 13.30 16.39 -21.02
CA ALA A 143 13.46 17.67 -20.33
C ALA A 143 13.20 17.61 -18.82
N LEU A 144 12.47 16.59 -18.34
CA LEU A 144 12.18 16.35 -16.92
C LEU A 144 13.27 15.51 -16.22
N GLY A 145 14.25 15.00 -16.97
CA GLY A 145 15.34 14.18 -16.47
C GLY A 145 15.04 12.68 -16.42
N ASN A 146 13.86 12.25 -16.89
CA ASN A 146 13.49 10.84 -17.01
C ASN A 146 14.19 10.25 -18.24
N ASP A 147 14.59 8.99 -18.14
CA ASP A 147 15.01 8.21 -19.29
C ASP A 147 13.86 8.08 -20.32
N THR A 148 14.20 7.84 -21.58
CA THR A 148 13.25 7.59 -22.66
C THR A 148 13.68 6.36 -23.44
N TYR A 149 12.76 5.42 -23.64
CA TYR A 149 13.02 4.25 -24.46
C TYR A 149 13.25 4.63 -25.94
N PRO A 150 14.08 3.87 -26.67
CA PRO A 150 14.05 3.90 -28.12
C PRO A 150 12.70 3.36 -28.62
N THR A 151 12.20 3.97 -29.71
CA THR A 151 10.95 3.56 -30.36
C THR A 151 11.22 2.97 -31.75
N ASP A 152 10.43 1.97 -32.15
CA ASP A 152 10.42 1.50 -33.54
C ASP A 152 9.66 2.47 -34.49
N ALA A 153 9.56 2.09 -35.76
CA ALA A 153 8.82 2.85 -36.76
C ALA A 153 7.29 2.91 -36.54
N HIS A 154 6.76 2.06 -35.67
CA HIS A 154 5.34 1.98 -35.32
C HIS A 154 5.03 2.71 -34.00
N GLY A 155 6.04 3.23 -33.31
CA GLY A 155 5.93 3.96 -32.06
C GLY A 155 5.96 3.07 -30.80
N ASN A 156 6.31 1.80 -30.91
CA ASN A 156 6.47 0.92 -29.74
C ASN A 156 7.82 1.17 -29.08
N GLU A 157 7.87 1.20 -27.75
CA GLU A 157 9.10 1.35 -26.97
C GLU A 157 9.77 -0.01 -26.70
N PHE A 158 11.10 -0.04 -26.65
CA PHE A 158 11.86 -1.27 -26.39
C PHE A 158 12.96 -1.08 -25.35
N PRO A 159 13.11 -2.00 -24.39
CA PRO A 159 14.22 -1.96 -23.45
C PRO A 159 15.49 -2.52 -24.09
N ILE A 160 16.63 -2.13 -23.54
CA ILE A 160 17.95 -2.58 -23.99
C ILE A 160 18.25 -3.94 -23.34
N PRO A 161 18.50 -5.00 -24.12
CA PRO A 161 18.86 -6.30 -23.56
C PRO A 161 20.20 -6.24 -22.83
N GLU A 162 20.26 -6.86 -21.66
CA GLU A 162 21.47 -7.00 -20.86
C GLU A 162 22.36 -8.11 -21.42
N GLN A 163 23.62 -7.78 -21.73
CA GLN A 163 24.53 -8.74 -22.33
C GLN A 163 24.93 -9.84 -21.34
N GLY A 164 24.65 -11.10 -21.72
CA GLY A 164 25.13 -12.30 -21.02
C GLY A 164 24.23 -12.83 -19.91
N THR A 165 23.17 -12.11 -19.51
CA THR A 165 22.21 -12.55 -18.48
C THR A 165 20.85 -12.95 -19.07
N GLY A 166 20.56 -12.55 -20.30
CA GLY A 166 19.22 -12.68 -20.89
C GLY A 166 18.18 -11.74 -20.26
N GLY A 167 18.61 -10.81 -19.39
CA GLY A 167 17.78 -9.79 -18.79
C GLY A 167 17.59 -8.56 -19.68
N PHE A 168 16.82 -7.59 -19.19
CA PHE A 168 16.59 -6.31 -19.84
C PHE A 168 16.86 -5.19 -18.85
N MET A 169 17.50 -4.12 -19.34
CA MET A 169 17.73 -2.91 -18.55
C MET A 169 16.58 -1.95 -18.83
N TYR A 170 15.88 -1.49 -17.79
CA TYR A 170 14.70 -0.62 -17.93
C TYR A 170 15.06 0.86 -17.78
N ALA A 171 14.31 1.72 -18.47
CA ALA A 171 14.39 3.17 -18.32
C ALA A 171 13.93 3.59 -16.92
N THR A 172 14.58 4.61 -16.37
CA THR A 172 14.29 5.13 -15.02
C THR A 172 13.80 6.58 -15.03
N ASP A 173 12.90 6.93 -14.13
CA ASP A 173 12.50 8.32 -13.92
C ASP A 173 13.65 9.14 -13.26
N LYS A 174 13.45 10.46 -13.10
CA LYS A 174 14.41 11.35 -12.45
C LYS A 174 14.76 10.96 -11.00
N ASP A 175 13.86 10.21 -10.35
CA ASP A 175 13.98 9.74 -8.98
C ASP A 175 14.62 8.34 -8.93
N GLY A 176 14.82 7.72 -10.10
CA GLY A 176 15.49 6.46 -10.40
C GLY A 176 14.57 5.23 -10.37
N ASN A 177 13.25 5.40 -10.34
CA ASN A 177 12.33 4.28 -10.44
C ASN A 177 12.28 3.77 -11.87
N ALA A 178 12.46 2.46 -12.06
CA ALA A 178 12.25 1.84 -13.36
C ALA A 178 10.77 1.91 -13.76
N PHE A 179 10.49 2.02 -15.06
CA PHE A 179 9.14 1.91 -15.63
C PHE A 179 9.14 1.04 -16.89
N TYR A 180 8.02 0.41 -17.22
CA TYR A 180 7.92 -0.46 -18.39
C TYR A 180 7.89 0.34 -19.69
N PRO A 181 8.43 -0.21 -20.79
CA PRO A 181 8.19 0.33 -22.13
C PRO A 181 6.72 0.19 -22.49
N THR A 182 6.18 1.11 -23.28
CA THR A 182 4.81 1.05 -23.78
C THR A 182 4.73 0.74 -25.28
N ASP A 183 3.65 0.07 -25.69
CA ASP A 183 3.31 -0.04 -27.10
C ASP A 183 2.72 1.27 -27.65
N ASN A 184 2.48 1.33 -28.95
CA ASN A 184 1.89 2.49 -29.60
C ASN A 184 0.45 2.82 -29.16
N THR A 185 -0.17 1.99 -28.33
CA THR A 185 -1.49 2.20 -27.72
C THR A 185 -1.41 2.67 -26.26
N GLY A 186 -0.21 2.66 -25.67
CA GLY A 186 0.05 3.02 -24.28
C GLY A 186 -0.05 1.84 -23.29
N LYS A 187 -0.16 0.59 -23.76
CA LYS A 187 -0.08 -0.59 -22.88
C LYS A 187 1.37 -0.84 -22.48
N GLU A 188 1.65 -1.12 -21.21
CA GLU A 188 2.99 -1.52 -20.79
C GLU A 188 3.34 -2.92 -21.32
N ILE A 189 4.54 -3.08 -21.89
CA ILE A 189 5.03 -4.32 -22.47
C ILE A 189 6.06 -4.96 -21.52
N THR A 190 5.87 -6.25 -21.23
CA THR A 190 6.84 -7.04 -20.49
C THR A 190 7.86 -7.69 -21.41
N TYR A 191 9.14 -7.47 -21.12
CA TYR A 191 10.25 -8.15 -21.79
C TYR A 191 10.93 -9.19 -20.88
N GLY A 192 10.41 -9.42 -19.68
CA GLY A 192 11.02 -10.34 -18.71
C GLY A 192 10.31 -10.32 -17.37
N LYS A 193 11.07 -10.48 -16.29
CA LYS A 193 10.56 -10.41 -14.91
C LYS A 193 10.14 -8.98 -14.53
N TYR A 194 9.57 -8.85 -13.34
CA TYR A 194 9.15 -7.59 -12.76
C TYR A 194 10.28 -6.55 -12.68
N ILE A 195 9.95 -5.27 -12.77
CA ILE A 195 10.93 -4.20 -12.53
C ILE A 195 10.99 -3.83 -11.06
N TYR A 196 12.12 -3.32 -10.61
CA TYR A 196 12.32 -2.84 -9.25
C TYR A 196 12.30 -1.31 -9.22
N LYS A 197 11.52 -0.75 -8.31
CA LYS A 197 11.60 0.65 -7.90
C LYS A 197 12.88 0.89 -7.10
N ASN A 198 13.23 2.16 -6.93
CA ASN A 198 14.48 2.54 -6.28
C ASN A 198 14.55 2.18 -4.79
N ASP A 199 13.41 1.95 -4.17
CA ASP A 199 13.26 1.42 -2.81
C ASP A 199 13.38 -0.10 -2.73
N GLY A 200 13.62 -0.78 -3.86
CA GLY A 200 13.74 -2.24 -3.96
C GLY A 200 12.40 -2.96 -4.06
N PHE A 201 11.26 -2.25 -4.11
CA PHE A 201 9.96 -2.88 -4.30
C PHE A 201 9.71 -3.20 -5.77
N ILE A 202 9.09 -4.36 -6.00
CA ILE A 202 8.67 -4.76 -7.33
C ILE A 202 7.56 -3.82 -7.83
N GLN A 203 7.50 -3.58 -9.14
CA GLN A 203 6.34 -2.99 -9.80
C GLN A 203 5.83 -3.96 -10.84
N TYR A 204 4.52 -4.21 -10.81
CA TYR A 204 3.83 -4.97 -11.84
C TYR A 204 3.54 -4.06 -13.03
N PRO A 205 3.63 -4.59 -14.26
CA PRO A 205 3.22 -3.86 -15.46
C PRO A 205 1.71 -3.58 -15.40
N LEU A 206 1.28 -2.50 -16.02
CA LEU A 206 -0.13 -2.13 -16.16
C LEU A 206 -0.64 -2.41 -17.57
N ASN A 207 -1.81 -3.03 -17.66
CA ASN A 207 -2.54 -3.14 -18.92
C ASN A 207 -3.08 -1.78 -19.39
N ARG A 208 -3.73 -1.76 -20.56
CA ARG A 208 -4.28 -0.55 -21.17
C ARG A 208 -5.33 0.14 -20.29
N GLU A 209 -6.05 -0.61 -19.49
CA GLU A 209 -7.06 -0.11 -18.55
C GLU A 209 -6.45 0.36 -17.21
N GLY A 210 -5.12 0.24 -17.06
CA GLY A 210 -4.38 0.67 -15.88
C GLY A 210 -4.45 -0.31 -14.71
N TYR A 211 -4.79 -1.58 -14.95
CA TYR A 211 -4.74 -2.66 -13.95
C TYR A 211 -3.41 -3.40 -14.01
N PRO A 212 -2.89 -3.89 -12.87
CA PRO A 212 -1.67 -4.69 -12.86
C PRO A 212 -1.87 -6.02 -13.60
N GLU A 213 -0.88 -6.42 -14.38
CA GLU A 213 -0.77 -7.77 -14.97
C GLU A 213 0.22 -8.59 -14.12
N TYR A 214 -0.27 -9.68 -13.53
CA TYR A 214 0.52 -10.62 -12.76
C TYR A 214 1.18 -11.66 -13.69
N GLN A 215 2.23 -12.33 -13.21
CA GLN A 215 2.74 -13.50 -13.92
C GLN A 215 1.75 -14.65 -13.81
N THR A 216 1.67 -15.51 -14.82
CA THR A 216 0.85 -16.71 -14.78
C THR A 216 1.68 -17.94 -14.45
N ASP A 217 1.11 -18.88 -13.72
CA ASP A 217 1.68 -20.22 -13.56
C ASP A 217 1.50 -21.03 -14.84
N ASP A 218 2.58 -21.61 -15.39
CA ASP A 218 2.51 -22.33 -16.68
C ASP A 218 1.64 -23.60 -16.62
N ALA A 219 1.40 -24.17 -15.44
CA ALA A 219 0.64 -25.40 -15.27
C ALA A 219 -0.86 -25.15 -15.06
N THR A 220 -1.23 -24.09 -14.32
CA THR A 220 -2.64 -23.75 -14.06
C THR A 220 -3.16 -22.56 -14.86
N ASN A 221 -2.26 -21.77 -15.44
CA ASN A 221 -2.56 -20.50 -16.11
C ASN A 221 -3.22 -19.46 -15.19
N ASP A 222 -3.16 -19.67 -13.87
CA ASP A 222 -3.58 -18.68 -12.88
C ASP A 222 -2.51 -17.60 -12.73
N GLU A 223 -2.92 -16.36 -12.56
CA GLU A 223 -2.02 -15.30 -12.11
C GLU A 223 -1.48 -15.62 -10.72
N VAL A 224 -0.20 -15.37 -10.47
CA VAL A 224 0.49 -15.66 -9.20
C VAL A 224 1.02 -14.39 -8.54
N TYR A 225 0.84 -14.34 -7.23
CA TYR A 225 1.43 -13.32 -6.39
C TYR A 225 2.94 -13.55 -6.21
N VAL A 226 3.69 -12.45 -6.11
CA VAL A 226 5.04 -12.51 -5.55
C VAL A 226 4.93 -12.47 -4.04
N ILE A 227 5.44 -13.51 -3.37
CA ILE A 227 5.53 -13.57 -1.92
C ILE A 227 6.93 -13.12 -1.49
N LYS A 228 7.00 -12.17 -0.56
CA LYS A 228 8.25 -11.65 -0.01
C LYS A 228 8.89 -12.67 0.93
N MET A 229 10.16 -12.44 1.28
CA MET A 229 10.89 -13.32 2.22
C MET A 229 10.25 -13.41 3.61
N ASP A 230 9.51 -12.39 4.02
CA ASP A 230 8.77 -12.37 5.30
C ASP A 230 7.39 -13.06 5.23
N GLY A 231 7.02 -13.60 4.06
CA GLY A 231 5.73 -14.24 3.81
C GLY A 231 4.61 -13.28 3.41
N SER A 232 4.84 -11.97 3.42
CA SER A 232 3.82 -11.00 2.99
C SER A 232 3.69 -10.95 1.46
N VAL A 233 2.52 -10.52 1.00
CA VAL A 233 2.19 -10.42 -0.43
C VAL A 233 2.76 -9.13 -0.99
N HIS A 234 3.34 -9.21 -2.18
CA HIS A 234 3.62 -8.03 -2.98
C HIS A 234 2.45 -7.74 -3.91
N TRP A 235 1.75 -6.64 -3.65
CA TRP A 235 0.50 -6.30 -4.35
C TRP A 235 0.76 -5.56 -5.66
N GLY A 236 0.06 -5.96 -6.72
CA GLY A 236 -0.16 -5.13 -7.89
C GLY A 236 -1.06 -3.95 -7.52
N VAL A 237 -0.71 -2.76 -7.99
CA VAL A 237 -1.41 -1.52 -7.72
C VAL A 237 -1.85 -0.92 -9.04
N ASP A 238 -3.13 -0.56 -9.16
CA ASP A 238 -3.68 0.07 -10.36
C ASP A 238 -3.23 1.54 -10.50
N GLN A 239 -3.54 2.16 -11.63
CA GLN A 239 -3.25 3.57 -11.91
C GLN A 239 -3.82 4.58 -10.88
N ASN A 240 -4.83 4.18 -10.11
CA ASN A 240 -5.47 5.00 -9.08
C ASN A 240 -4.91 4.71 -7.68
N GLY A 241 -3.89 3.86 -7.54
CA GLY A 241 -3.29 3.53 -6.26
C GLY A 241 -4.01 2.43 -5.47
N ASN A 242 -4.98 1.73 -6.06
CA ASN A 242 -5.66 0.62 -5.38
C ASN A 242 -4.93 -0.69 -5.64
N GLN A 243 -4.75 -1.49 -4.59
CA GLN A 243 -4.26 -2.85 -4.73
C GLN A 243 -5.31 -3.71 -5.42
N ARG A 244 -4.87 -4.66 -6.25
CA ARG A 244 -5.75 -5.57 -7.00
C ARG A 244 -5.43 -7.01 -6.67
N TYR A 245 -6.42 -7.88 -6.70
CA TYR A 245 -6.19 -9.31 -6.58
C TYR A 245 -5.68 -9.88 -7.92
N ALA A 246 -4.84 -10.90 -7.83
CA ALA A 246 -4.54 -11.80 -8.93
C ALA A 246 -5.77 -12.64 -9.26
N LYS A 247 -5.85 -13.09 -10.51
CA LYS A 247 -6.97 -13.83 -11.08
C LYS A 247 -6.59 -15.26 -11.44
N LYS A 248 -7.56 -16.15 -11.36
CA LYS A 248 -7.45 -17.50 -11.90
C LYS A 248 -7.63 -17.49 -13.42
N GLU A 249 -7.34 -18.61 -14.07
CA GLU A 249 -7.57 -18.78 -15.51
C GLU A 249 -9.02 -18.47 -15.91
N ASN A 250 -9.99 -18.78 -15.04
CA ASN A 250 -11.41 -18.47 -15.27
C ASN A 250 -11.78 -16.98 -15.12
N GLY A 251 -10.81 -16.12 -14.78
CA GLY A 251 -10.99 -14.69 -14.57
C GLY A 251 -11.44 -14.28 -13.16
N ASP A 252 -11.73 -15.23 -12.27
CA ASP A 252 -12.09 -14.93 -10.89
C ASP A 252 -10.87 -14.47 -10.10
N GLU A 253 -11.01 -13.39 -9.35
CA GLU A 253 -10.02 -12.95 -8.38
C GLU A 253 -9.93 -13.93 -7.21
N TYR A 254 -8.75 -14.02 -6.59
CA TYR A 254 -8.57 -14.89 -5.42
C TYR A 254 -7.68 -14.28 -4.34
N TYR A 255 -7.99 -14.63 -3.09
CA TYR A 255 -7.21 -14.23 -1.93
C TYR A 255 -5.85 -14.94 -1.90
N PRO A 256 -4.72 -14.21 -1.70
CA PRO A 256 -3.39 -14.81 -1.69
C PRO A 256 -3.19 -15.77 -0.52
N MET A 257 -3.66 -15.39 0.67
CA MET A 257 -3.61 -16.19 1.90
C MET A 257 -4.59 -15.65 2.94
N ASN A 258 -4.84 -16.43 3.99
CA ASN A 258 -5.76 -16.04 5.06
C ASN A 258 -5.26 -14.78 5.80
N GLY A 259 -6.06 -13.73 5.79
CA GLY A 259 -5.79 -12.47 6.50
C GLY A 259 -5.08 -11.40 5.68
N GLU A 260 -4.67 -11.70 4.45
CA GLU A 260 -4.09 -10.73 3.51
C GLU A 260 -5.14 -10.29 2.50
N PHE A 261 -5.42 -8.98 2.46
CA PHE A 261 -6.47 -8.39 1.65
C PHE A 261 -5.95 -7.19 0.87
N ALA A 262 -6.35 -7.09 -0.39
CA ALA A 262 -6.12 -5.90 -1.20
C ALA A 262 -6.81 -4.71 -0.54
N ARG A 263 -6.19 -3.53 -0.62
CA ARG A 263 -6.69 -2.27 -0.08
C ARG A 263 -6.80 -1.20 -1.14
N ASP A 264 -7.79 -0.33 -1.00
CA ASP A 264 -7.89 0.88 -1.80
C ASP A 264 -6.77 1.89 -1.44
N GLN A 265 -6.66 2.96 -2.20
CA GLN A 265 -5.71 4.05 -1.93
C GLN A 265 -5.83 4.69 -0.53
N ASN A 266 -6.97 4.52 0.15
CA ASN A 266 -7.23 5.00 1.51
C ASN A 266 -6.92 3.94 2.58
N GLY A 267 -6.45 2.76 2.19
CA GLY A 267 -6.15 1.64 3.08
C GLY A 267 -7.37 0.80 3.49
N THR A 268 -8.54 1.00 2.88
CA THR A 268 -9.76 0.24 3.15
C THR A 268 -9.71 -1.10 2.40
N PRO A 269 -9.89 -2.26 3.09
CA PRO A 269 -9.87 -3.56 2.43
C PRO A 269 -10.96 -3.73 1.36
N GLN A 270 -10.62 -4.44 0.29
CA GLN A 270 -11.49 -4.74 -0.83
C GLN A 270 -11.75 -6.24 -0.92
N TYR A 271 -12.97 -6.61 -1.32
CA TYR A 271 -13.29 -8.01 -1.61
C TYR A 271 -12.79 -8.42 -2.98
N ALA A 272 -12.36 -9.68 -3.10
CA ALA A 272 -12.15 -10.33 -4.38
C ALA A 272 -13.50 -10.53 -5.10
N ARG A 273 -13.48 -10.59 -6.43
CA ARG A 273 -14.67 -10.76 -7.26
C ARG A 273 -14.56 -11.91 -8.25
N THR A 274 -15.71 -12.47 -8.61
CA THR A 274 -15.80 -13.35 -9.77
C THR A 274 -15.58 -12.56 -11.06
N SER A 275 -15.34 -13.27 -12.15
CA SER A 275 -15.29 -12.72 -13.51
C SER A 275 -16.56 -11.94 -13.90
N ASP A 276 -17.71 -12.31 -13.35
CA ASP A 276 -19.00 -11.62 -13.51
C ASP A 276 -19.18 -10.41 -12.57
N GLY A 277 -18.21 -10.17 -11.67
CA GLY A 277 -18.21 -9.05 -10.74
C GLY A 277 -18.92 -9.30 -9.40
N GLU A 278 -19.31 -10.54 -9.10
CA GLU A 278 -19.92 -10.90 -7.80
C GLU A 278 -18.86 -10.95 -6.70
N VAL A 279 -19.24 -10.55 -5.48
CA VAL A 279 -18.32 -10.55 -4.32
C VAL A 279 -18.02 -11.98 -3.86
N ILE A 280 -16.73 -12.29 -3.72
CA ILE A 280 -16.22 -13.51 -3.10
C ILE A 280 -15.85 -13.20 -1.66
N PHE A 281 -16.53 -13.79 -0.68
CA PHE A 281 -16.18 -13.60 0.72
C PHE A 281 -14.97 -14.45 1.12
N PRO A 282 -14.02 -13.91 1.91
CA PRO A 282 -12.91 -14.71 2.43
C PRO A 282 -13.42 -15.74 3.44
N LEU A 283 -12.80 -16.92 3.41
CA LEU A 283 -13.13 -18.03 4.31
C LEU A 283 -12.19 -18.04 5.53
N ASP A 284 -12.74 -18.31 6.71
CA ASP A 284 -11.95 -18.60 7.91
C ASP A 284 -11.39 -20.03 7.88
N ALA A 285 -10.52 -20.36 8.84
CA ALA A 285 -9.93 -21.70 8.96
C ALA A 285 -10.96 -22.84 9.20
N LYS A 286 -12.22 -22.50 9.51
CA LYS A 286 -13.33 -23.44 9.69
C LYS A 286 -14.21 -23.53 8.44
N GLY A 287 -13.93 -22.75 7.39
CA GLY A 287 -14.72 -22.68 6.17
C GLY A 287 -15.97 -21.81 6.26
N ASN A 288 -16.06 -20.89 7.23
CA ASN A 288 -17.12 -19.88 7.26
C ASN A 288 -16.70 -18.67 6.44
N GLU A 289 -17.62 -18.07 5.70
CA GLU A 289 -17.41 -16.76 5.11
C GLU A 289 -17.24 -15.70 6.22
N SER A 290 -16.47 -14.66 5.92
CA SER A 290 -16.20 -13.56 6.84
C SER A 290 -16.32 -12.20 6.12
N TYR A 291 -16.75 -11.17 6.86
CA TYR A 291 -16.68 -9.81 6.34
C TYR A 291 -15.26 -9.26 6.49
N LEU A 292 -14.83 -8.45 5.54
CA LEU A 292 -13.67 -7.60 5.71
C LEU A 292 -13.99 -6.49 6.71
N LYS A 293 -12.96 -5.99 7.39
CA LYS A 293 -13.08 -4.94 8.40
C LYS A 293 -12.37 -3.68 7.97
N ASP A 294 -12.99 -2.53 8.20
CA ASP A 294 -12.33 -1.25 8.07
C ASP A 294 -11.41 -0.97 9.28
N ASN A 295 -10.72 0.18 9.23
CA ASN A 295 -9.82 0.61 10.32
C ASN A 295 -10.55 0.89 11.65
N GLY A 296 -11.88 1.01 11.63
CA GLY A 296 -12.74 1.19 12.80
C GLY A 296 -13.36 -0.11 13.30
N GLU A 297 -12.89 -1.28 12.84
CA GLU A 297 -13.43 -2.61 13.13
C GLU A 297 -14.88 -2.84 12.65
N SER A 298 -15.46 -1.92 11.87
CA SER A 298 -16.75 -2.13 11.24
C SER A 298 -16.60 -3.03 10.02
N HIS A 299 -17.63 -3.79 9.71
CA HIS A 299 -17.63 -4.61 8.49
C HIS A 299 -17.77 -3.72 7.26
N VAL A 300 -16.95 -3.98 6.23
CA VAL A 300 -17.04 -3.35 4.92
C VAL A 300 -18.27 -3.91 4.21
N ILE A 301 -19.31 -3.09 4.08
CA ILE A 301 -20.59 -3.49 3.48
C ILE A 301 -20.90 -2.78 2.16
N HIS A 302 -20.04 -1.84 1.74
CA HIS A 302 -20.15 -1.18 0.45
C HIS A 302 -18.93 -1.53 -0.40
N VAL A 303 -19.18 -1.95 -1.62
CA VAL A 303 -18.17 -2.26 -2.63
C VAL A 303 -18.49 -1.37 -3.83
N ASP A 304 -17.57 -0.49 -4.21
CA ASP A 304 -17.79 0.56 -5.24
C ASP A 304 -19.06 1.40 -5.01
N ASN A 305 -19.31 1.77 -3.75
CA ASN A 305 -20.52 2.46 -3.29
C ASN A 305 -21.83 1.67 -3.46
N VAL A 306 -21.76 0.38 -3.79
CA VAL A 306 -22.92 -0.52 -3.86
C VAL A 306 -22.98 -1.35 -2.59
N LEU A 307 -24.15 -1.40 -1.94
CA LEU A 307 -24.37 -2.25 -0.77
C LEU A 307 -24.24 -3.72 -1.17
N LEU A 308 -23.60 -4.53 -0.32
CA LEU A 308 -23.54 -5.99 -0.50
C LEU A 308 -24.94 -6.57 -0.75
N ASP A 309 -25.02 -7.49 -1.69
CA ASP A 309 -26.25 -8.11 -2.18
C ASP A 309 -26.79 -9.17 -1.20
N ARG A 310 -25.89 -9.85 -0.48
CA ARG A 310 -26.20 -10.92 0.47
C ARG A 310 -25.39 -10.88 1.75
N TYR A 311 -25.89 -11.60 2.75
CA TYR A 311 -25.17 -11.90 3.98
C TYR A 311 -24.08 -12.96 3.73
N ILE A 312 -23.01 -12.91 4.53
CA ILE A 312 -22.07 -14.03 4.65
C ILE A 312 -22.75 -15.23 5.30
N LYS A 313 -22.23 -16.44 5.02
CA LYS A 313 -22.73 -17.70 5.53
C LYS A 313 -21.66 -18.47 6.29
N THR A 314 -22.07 -19.11 7.36
CA THR A 314 -21.28 -20.17 7.98
C THR A 314 -21.21 -21.38 7.05
N LYS A 315 -20.29 -22.31 7.31
CA LYS A 315 -20.19 -23.58 6.56
C LYS A 315 -21.48 -24.42 6.58
N ASN A 316 -22.36 -24.17 7.56
CA ASN A 316 -23.64 -24.85 7.72
C ASN A 316 -24.80 -24.10 7.04
N GLY A 317 -24.51 -22.99 6.34
CA GLY A 317 -25.51 -22.19 5.63
C GLY A 317 -26.26 -21.15 6.47
N GLU A 318 -25.91 -20.97 7.75
CA GLU A 318 -26.46 -19.88 8.56
C GLU A 318 -25.90 -18.52 8.11
N GLU A 319 -26.78 -17.56 7.85
CA GLU A 319 -26.39 -16.21 7.42
C GLU A 319 -26.02 -15.33 8.63
N MET A 320 -25.02 -14.45 8.50
CA MET A 320 -24.60 -13.55 9.57
C MET A 320 -24.74 -12.10 9.15
N TYR A 321 -25.34 -11.29 10.03
CA TYR A 321 -25.41 -9.85 9.84
C TYR A 321 -24.01 -9.23 9.86
N PRO A 322 -23.73 -8.24 9.00
CA PRO A 322 -22.58 -7.38 9.20
C PRO A 322 -22.75 -6.52 10.45
N ILE A 323 -21.64 -6.12 11.06
CA ILE A 323 -21.65 -5.24 12.23
C ILE A 323 -21.12 -3.86 11.86
N GLN A 324 -21.73 -2.84 12.45
CA GLN A 324 -21.21 -1.47 12.46
C GLN A 324 -20.80 -1.13 13.88
N MET A 325 -19.53 -0.78 14.04
CA MET A 325 -18.99 -0.33 15.32
C MET A 325 -19.45 1.11 15.56
N MET A 326 -20.10 1.33 16.70
CA MET A 326 -20.51 2.66 17.17
C MET A 326 -19.47 3.20 18.16
N LYS A 327 -18.97 2.31 19.04
CA LYS A 327 -17.92 2.54 20.05
C LYS A 327 -17.16 1.22 20.26
N PRO A 328 -15.96 1.20 20.88
CA PRO A 328 -15.17 -0.04 21.06
C PRO A 328 -15.91 -1.22 21.71
N THR A 329 -16.99 -0.95 22.46
CA THR A 329 -17.81 -1.97 23.14
C THR A 329 -19.26 -2.03 22.64
N HIS A 330 -19.64 -1.18 21.69
CA HIS A 330 -21.01 -1.07 21.18
C HIS A 330 -20.98 -1.21 19.66
N PHE A 331 -21.66 -2.21 19.17
CA PHE A 331 -21.89 -2.44 17.76
C PHE A 331 -23.38 -2.68 17.56
N LYS A 332 -23.86 -2.37 16.37
CA LYS A 332 -25.17 -2.82 15.90
C LYS A 332 -24.99 -3.70 14.68
N GLU A 333 -25.91 -4.60 14.47
CA GLU A 333 -25.99 -5.36 13.24
C GLU A 333 -26.72 -4.57 12.16
N VAL A 334 -26.22 -4.66 10.94
CA VAL A 334 -26.71 -3.89 9.79
C VAL A 334 -27.53 -4.81 8.89
N ILE A 335 -28.70 -4.33 8.48
CA ILE A 335 -29.58 -5.03 7.54
C ILE A 335 -29.10 -4.77 6.11
N LEU A 336 -28.98 -5.82 5.31
CA LEU A 336 -28.75 -5.75 3.86
C LEU A 336 -30.07 -5.93 3.10
N ASN A 337 -30.32 -5.05 2.14
CA ASN A 337 -31.44 -5.14 1.18
C ASN A 337 -32.82 -5.39 1.80
N GLU A 338 -33.08 -4.80 2.97
CA GLU A 338 -34.35 -4.94 3.72
C GLU A 338 -34.76 -6.41 3.97
N LYS A 339 -33.80 -7.32 4.11
CA LYS A 339 -34.05 -8.75 4.35
C LYS A 339 -33.51 -9.18 5.71
N TYR A 340 -34.20 -10.09 6.38
CA TYR A 340 -33.64 -10.75 7.56
C TYR A 340 -32.56 -11.76 7.14
N ALA A 341 -31.47 -11.84 7.89
CA ALA A 341 -30.56 -12.98 7.85
C ALA A 341 -31.28 -14.23 8.36
N LYS A 342 -30.90 -15.40 7.84
CA LYS A 342 -31.54 -16.68 8.14
C LYS A 342 -30.67 -17.63 8.96
N THR A 343 -31.32 -18.51 9.73
CA THR A 343 -30.68 -19.67 10.37
C THR A 343 -30.33 -20.73 9.32
N ALA A 344 -29.58 -21.76 9.71
CA ALA A 344 -29.33 -22.92 8.85
C ALA A 344 -30.64 -23.63 8.42
N LEU A 345 -31.71 -23.50 9.21
CA LEU A 345 -33.05 -24.03 8.92
C LEU A 345 -33.91 -23.06 8.08
N GLN A 346 -33.32 -21.99 7.53
CA GLN A 346 -34.01 -20.96 6.73
C GLN A 346 -35.01 -20.09 7.50
N GLU A 347 -34.95 -20.10 8.84
CA GLU A 347 -35.79 -19.25 9.69
C GLU A 347 -35.20 -17.85 9.81
N ALA A 348 -36.02 -16.82 9.87
CA ALA A 348 -35.55 -15.44 10.04
C ALA A 348 -34.81 -15.26 11.38
N LYS A 349 -33.92 -14.28 11.45
CA LYS A 349 -33.29 -13.78 12.67
C LYS A 349 -33.48 -12.28 12.77
N TYR A 350 -33.92 -11.75 13.91
CA TYR A 350 -33.96 -10.30 14.10
C TYR A 350 -32.56 -9.74 14.37
N PRO A 351 -32.14 -8.64 13.72
CA PRO A 351 -30.86 -7.98 14.00
C PRO A 351 -30.80 -7.41 15.42
N LEU A 352 -29.58 -7.18 15.91
CA LEU A 352 -29.28 -6.60 17.22
C LEU A 352 -28.92 -5.12 17.14
N ASP A 353 -29.54 -4.32 18.00
CA ASP A 353 -29.17 -2.92 18.18
C ASP A 353 -27.89 -2.77 19.03
N GLU A 354 -27.45 -1.53 19.25
CA GLU A 354 -26.27 -1.19 20.04
C GLU A 354 -26.32 -1.64 21.51
N TYR A 355 -27.51 -1.95 22.03
CA TYR A 355 -27.75 -2.47 23.38
C TYR A 355 -28.01 -3.98 23.40
N GLY A 356 -27.93 -4.64 22.24
CA GLY A 356 -28.22 -6.07 22.09
C GLY A 356 -29.71 -6.40 22.14
N ASN A 357 -30.60 -5.43 21.99
CA ASN A 357 -32.02 -5.73 21.80
C ASN A 357 -32.24 -6.19 20.36
N GLU A 358 -33.14 -7.13 20.18
CA GLU A 358 -33.57 -7.54 18.86
C GLU A 358 -34.56 -6.53 18.31
N TYR A 359 -34.40 -6.14 17.05
CA TYR A 359 -35.28 -5.20 16.38
C TYR A 359 -35.73 -5.71 15.01
N THR A 360 -36.84 -5.19 14.50
CA THR A 360 -37.40 -5.61 13.21
C THR A 360 -36.95 -4.70 12.07
N LEU A 361 -37.16 -5.17 10.84
CA LEU A 361 -37.06 -4.35 9.63
C LEU A 361 -37.95 -3.11 9.73
N LYS A 362 -37.73 -2.17 8.80
CA LYS A 362 -38.59 -0.98 8.65
C LYS A 362 -40.04 -1.43 8.44
N ILE A 363 -40.92 -0.97 9.32
CA ILE A 363 -42.34 -1.30 9.29
C ILE A 363 -43.09 -0.19 8.54
N PRO A 364 -43.91 -0.52 7.53
CA PRO A 364 -44.73 0.48 6.85
C PRO A 364 -45.90 0.93 7.74
N ALA A 365 -46.45 2.11 7.42
CA ALA A 365 -47.54 2.71 8.21
C ALA A 365 -48.82 1.85 8.23
N ASP A 366 -49.07 1.10 7.16
CA ASP A 366 -50.28 0.33 6.89
C ASP A 366 -50.13 -1.16 7.21
N ILE A 367 -49.45 -1.49 8.32
CA ILE A 367 -49.21 -2.88 8.72
C ILE A 367 -50.47 -3.63 9.22
N ALA A 368 -51.58 -2.94 9.49
CA ALA A 368 -52.76 -3.55 10.10
C ALA A 368 -53.25 -4.79 9.32
N GLY A 369 -53.31 -5.94 10.00
CA GLY A 369 -53.69 -7.23 9.41
C GLY A 369 -52.58 -7.96 8.64
N LYS A 370 -51.38 -7.38 8.55
CA LYS A 370 -50.17 -7.96 7.93
C LYS A 370 -49.05 -8.16 8.94
N GLU A 371 -49.36 -8.14 10.23
CA GLU A 371 -48.35 -8.11 11.28
C GLU A 371 -47.40 -9.32 11.19
N LYS A 372 -47.92 -10.52 10.91
CA LYS A 372 -47.09 -11.73 10.78
C LYS A 372 -46.02 -11.64 9.68
N ASP A 373 -46.26 -10.85 8.64
CA ASP A 373 -45.31 -10.69 7.51
C ASP A 373 -44.07 -9.88 7.94
N TYR A 374 -44.26 -8.91 8.83
CA TYR A 374 -43.18 -8.05 9.33
C TYR A 374 -42.60 -8.54 10.66
N PHE A 375 -43.36 -9.37 11.38
CA PHE A 375 -43.00 -9.99 12.66
C PHE A 375 -42.93 -11.52 12.58
N PRO A 376 -42.08 -12.10 11.71
CA PRO A 376 -42.05 -13.55 11.49
C PRO A 376 -41.66 -14.35 12.74
N LEU A 377 -41.00 -13.72 13.72
CA LEU A 377 -40.61 -14.33 15.00
C LEU A 377 -41.44 -13.83 16.19
N GLY A 378 -42.58 -13.17 15.92
CA GLY A 378 -43.33 -12.41 16.91
C GLY A 378 -42.69 -11.05 17.20
N TYR A 379 -43.00 -10.48 18.36
CA TYR A 379 -42.46 -9.17 18.73
C TYR A 379 -40.92 -9.18 18.86
N PRO A 380 -40.25 -8.05 18.55
CA PRO A 380 -38.88 -7.81 18.99
C PRO A 380 -38.79 -7.89 20.51
N ILE A 381 -37.60 -8.21 21.01
CA ILE A 381 -37.37 -8.42 22.45
C ILE A 381 -36.10 -7.75 22.90
N THR A 382 -36.08 -7.33 24.16
CA THR A 382 -34.85 -6.91 24.84
C THR A 382 -33.94 -8.12 25.05
N ASN A 383 -32.67 -7.88 25.38
CA ASN A 383 -31.72 -8.96 25.65
C ASN A 383 -32.10 -9.86 26.84
N ASP A 384 -32.85 -9.34 27.82
CA ASP A 384 -33.43 -10.07 28.96
C ASP A 384 -34.88 -10.55 28.69
N CYS A 385 -35.24 -10.60 27.42
CA CYS A 385 -36.44 -11.21 26.84
C CYS A 385 -37.77 -10.49 27.12
N PHE A 386 -37.77 -9.21 27.49
CA PHE A 386 -39.01 -8.44 27.55
C PHE A 386 -39.50 -8.06 26.15
N ILE A 387 -40.82 -8.12 25.95
CA ILE A 387 -41.44 -7.78 24.67
C ILE A 387 -41.30 -6.27 24.41
N ILE A 388 -40.84 -5.93 23.20
CA ILE A 388 -40.77 -4.58 22.66
C ILE A 388 -41.95 -4.37 21.72
N ILE A 389 -42.73 -3.31 21.95
CA ILE A 389 -43.81 -2.86 21.07
C ILE A 389 -43.25 -1.73 20.20
N PRO A 390 -43.12 -1.93 18.88
CA PRO A 390 -42.66 -0.87 17.99
C PRO A 390 -43.67 0.26 17.86
N GLU A 391 -43.15 1.47 17.65
CA GLU A 391 -43.95 2.61 17.21
C GLU A 391 -43.70 2.93 15.75
N VAL A 392 -44.78 3.08 15.00
CA VAL A 392 -44.77 3.43 13.59
C VAL A 392 -45.69 4.62 13.40
N ASN A 393 -45.11 5.76 12.99
CA ASN A 393 -45.83 7.02 12.78
C ASN A 393 -46.70 7.45 13.99
N GLY A 394 -46.16 7.36 15.20
CA GLY A 394 -46.86 7.74 16.43
C GLY A 394 -47.88 6.71 16.93
N LYS A 395 -48.04 5.58 16.23
CA LYS A 395 -48.95 4.50 16.62
C LYS A 395 -48.19 3.29 17.14
N LYS A 396 -48.60 2.81 18.31
CA LYS A 396 -48.13 1.55 18.91
C LYS A 396 -48.71 0.38 18.13
N ILE A 397 -47.85 -0.56 17.73
CA ILE A 397 -48.28 -1.75 16.99
C ILE A 397 -48.59 -2.88 17.98
N ILE A 398 -49.84 -2.91 18.45
CA ILE A 398 -50.36 -3.99 19.32
C ILE A 398 -51.22 -4.92 18.48
N SER A 399 -50.91 -6.22 18.52
CA SER A 399 -51.55 -7.25 17.72
C SER A 399 -51.86 -8.49 18.55
N ASP A 400 -53.14 -8.77 18.70
CA ASP A 400 -53.65 -9.98 19.36
C ASP A 400 -53.24 -11.25 18.61
N GLN A 401 -52.87 -11.14 17.33
CA GLN A 401 -52.41 -12.26 16.52
C GLN A 401 -50.97 -12.66 16.82
N LEU A 402 -50.11 -11.70 17.17
CA LEU A 402 -48.71 -11.96 17.52
C LEU A 402 -48.58 -12.44 18.95
N PHE A 403 -49.29 -11.79 19.87
CA PHE A 403 -49.27 -12.14 21.29
C PHE A 403 -50.58 -11.71 21.96
N PRO A 404 -51.54 -12.64 22.17
CA PRO A 404 -52.89 -12.32 22.65
C PRO A 404 -52.94 -11.57 23.98
N ASN A 405 -51.88 -11.67 24.77
CA ASN A 405 -51.81 -11.08 26.11
C ASN A 405 -51.11 -9.72 26.15
N VAL A 406 -50.58 -9.21 25.02
CA VAL A 406 -49.92 -7.89 24.98
C VAL A 406 -50.98 -6.80 24.88
N GLN A 407 -51.12 -6.02 25.95
CA GLN A 407 -52.03 -4.88 26.02
C GLN A 407 -51.26 -3.58 26.32
N VAL A 408 -51.92 -2.43 26.11
CA VAL A 408 -51.36 -1.10 26.43
C VAL A 408 -50.95 -1.00 27.91
N THR A 409 -51.70 -1.64 28.80
CA THR A 409 -51.45 -1.69 30.25
C THR A 409 -50.18 -2.44 30.62
N ASN A 410 -49.62 -3.26 29.72
CA ASN A 410 -48.34 -3.94 29.94
C ASN A 410 -47.13 -3.06 29.68
N ILE A 411 -47.30 -1.90 29.04
CA ILE A 411 -46.20 -0.99 28.74
C ILE A 411 -45.69 -0.36 30.04
N THR A 412 -44.42 -0.57 30.33
CA THR A 412 -43.75 -0.03 31.54
C THR A 412 -42.79 1.10 31.23
N GLY A 413 -42.37 1.25 29.97
CA GLY A 413 -41.32 2.19 29.62
C GLY A 413 -41.22 2.47 28.13
N ILE A 414 -40.49 3.54 27.81
CA ILE A 414 -40.05 3.88 26.46
C ILE A 414 -38.58 3.45 26.33
N LEU A 415 -38.30 2.61 25.34
CA LEU A 415 -36.98 2.06 25.05
C LEU A 415 -36.17 3.07 24.23
N TYR A 416 -34.96 3.39 24.71
CA TYR A 416 -34.03 4.17 23.91
C TYR A 416 -33.41 3.33 22.80
N ARG A 417 -33.41 3.91 21.60
CA ARG A 417 -32.60 3.47 20.47
C ARG A 417 -32.05 4.69 19.77
N GLU A 418 -30.77 4.70 19.47
CA GLU A 418 -30.05 5.87 18.95
C GLU A 418 -30.62 6.31 17.59
N ASP A 419 -31.05 5.36 16.76
CA ASP A 419 -31.66 5.61 15.44
C ASP A 419 -33.11 6.14 15.51
N LYS A 420 -33.79 5.96 16.65
CA LYS A 420 -35.22 6.29 16.79
C LYS A 420 -35.54 7.36 17.82
N ASN A 421 -34.59 7.79 18.66
CA ASN A 421 -34.80 8.81 19.71
C ASN A 421 -36.03 8.50 20.62
N TYR A 422 -36.04 7.32 21.26
CA TYR A 422 -37.11 6.86 22.19
C TYR A 422 -38.50 6.68 21.56
N ARG A 423 -38.65 5.83 20.55
CA ARG A 423 -39.98 5.55 19.94
C ARG A 423 -40.54 4.18 20.27
N ASP A 424 -39.71 3.19 20.57
CA ASP A 424 -40.23 1.85 20.86
C ASP A 424 -40.58 1.73 22.36
N TYR A 425 -41.49 0.83 22.72
CA TYR A 425 -41.98 0.66 24.09
C TYR A 425 -41.57 -0.71 24.64
N VAL A 426 -41.21 -0.77 25.92
CA VAL A 426 -40.94 -2.05 26.61
C VAL A 426 -42.11 -2.42 27.51
N THR A 427 -42.39 -3.71 27.62
CA THR A 427 -43.47 -4.24 28.46
C THR A 427 -42.94 -4.98 29.69
N ASN A 428 -43.82 -5.28 30.64
CA ASN A 428 -43.53 -6.22 31.74
C ASN A 428 -43.70 -7.71 31.35
N LEU A 429 -44.02 -7.99 30.09
CA LEU A 429 -44.23 -9.35 29.60
C LEU A 429 -42.93 -9.91 29.02
N LYS A 430 -42.64 -11.17 29.35
CA LYS A 430 -41.51 -11.90 28.77
C LYS A 430 -41.96 -12.72 27.57
N SER A 431 -41.14 -12.70 26.54
CA SER A 431 -41.25 -13.62 25.42
C SER A 431 -40.92 -15.04 25.86
N THR A 432 -41.53 -16.02 25.20
CA THR A 432 -41.15 -17.44 25.30
C THR A 432 -39.86 -17.73 24.56
N ARG A 433 -39.52 -16.90 23.57
CA ARG A 433 -38.26 -16.97 22.83
C ARG A 433 -37.16 -16.29 23.63
N LEU A 434 -36.02 -16.98 23.76
CA LEU A 434 -34.81 -16.42 24.34
C LEU A 434 -34.16 -15.43 23.36
N SER A 435 -33.64 -14.32 23.88
CA SER A 435 -32.78 -13.45 23.10
C SER A 435 -31.49 -14.16 22.73
N ARG A 436 -30.99 -13.89 21.53
CA ARG A 436 -29.67 -14.37 21.10
C ARG A 436 -28.51 -13.49 21.58
N ALA A 437 -28.80 -12.30 22.12
CA ALA A 437 -27.78 -11.44 22.67
C ALA A 437 -27.37 -11.89 24.07
N ALA A 438 -26.11 -11.67 24.42
CA ALA A 438 -25.69 -11.75 25.82
C ALA A 438 -26.34 -10.63 26.64
N ASP A 439 -26.52 -10.86 27.94
CA ASP A 439 -27.06 -9.87 28.89
C ASP A 439 -26.28 -8.54 28.80
N LYS A 440 -26.94 -7.51 28.27
CA LYS A 440 -26.42 -6.14 28.18
C LYS A 440 -27.38 -5.18 28.90
N GLY A 441 -26.87 -4.05 29.37
CA GLY A 441 -27.76 -2.99 29.87
C GLY A 441 -28.39 -2.23 28.70
N TYR A 442 -29.70 -2.07 28.70
CA TYR A 442 -30.43 -1.14 27.81
C TYR A 442 -31.04 0.00 28.62
N MET A 443 -31.41 1.09 27.94
CA MET A 443 -31.94 2.30 28.57
C MET A 443 -33.45 2.38 28.38
N VAL A 444 -34.17 2.51 29.51
CA VAL A 444 -35.63 2.66 29.54
C VAL A 444 -35.99 3.90 30.32
N VAL A 445 -36.89 4.70 29.76
CA VAL A 445 -37.58 5.77 30.49
C VAL A 445 -38.87 5.19 31.02
N ALA A 446 -38.99 5.08 32.35
CA ALA A 446 -40.21 4.56 32.99
C ALA A 446 -41.41 5.42 32.60
N ILE A 447 -42.52 4.78 32.23
CA ILE A 447 -43.82 5.44 32.14
C ILE A 447 -44.52 5.22 33.49
N ASN A 448 -44.00 5.85 34.55
CA ASN A 448 -44.64 5.81 35.85
C ASN A 448 -45.22 7.19 36.18
N ASN A 449 -46.54 7.20 36.32
CA ASN A 449 -47.35 8.30 36.83
C ASN A 449 -47.48 9.53 35.91
N VAL A 450 -48.73 9.76 35.51
CA VAL A 450 -49.32 11.10 35.52
C VAL A 450 -49.10 11.69 36.93
N VAL A 451 -47.92 12.23 37.20
CA VAL A 451 -47.73 13.34 38.12
C VAL A 451 -47.06 14.41 37.30
N GLN A 452 -47.81 15.49 37.11
CA GLN A 452 -47.37 16.71 36.45
C GLN A 452 -45.99 17.12 36.99
N GLY A 453 -45.05 17.37 36.07
CA GLY A 453 -43.83 18.12 36.35
C GLY A 453 -42.79 17.41 37.24
N GLY A 454 -42.06 16.44 36.68
CA GLY A 454 -40.87 15.90 37.32
C GLY A 454 -39.90 15.32 36.31
N ASN A 455 -38.67 15.82 36.30
CA ASN A 455 -37.58 15.36 35.43
C ASN A 455 -37.45 13.83 35.48
N ALA A 456 -37.59 13.19 34.32
CA ALA A 456 -37.45 11.75 34.16
C ALA A 456 -36.07 11.31 34.67
N LYS A 457 -36.04 10.53 35.76
CA LYS A 457 -34.83 9.82 36.17
C LYS A 457 -34.71 8.57 35.30
N PRO A 458 -33.60 8.34 34.59
CA PRO A 458 -33.39 7.08 33.88
C PRO A 458 -33.49 5.93 34.89
N LEU A 459 -34.34 4.93 34.59
CA LEU A 459 -34.35 3.70 35.37
C LEU A 459 -32.93 3.12 35.30
N LYS A 460 -32.43 2.66 36.46
CA LYS A 460 -31.07 2.17 36.64
C LYS A 460 -30.65 1.32 35.45
N LYS A 461 -29.51 1.68 34.86
CA LYS A 461 -28.71 0.78 34.03
C LYS A 461 -28.71 -0.56 34.75
N HIS A 462 -29.35 -1.59 34.18
CA HIS A 462 -29.08 -2.96 34.59
C HIS A 462 -27.65 -3.22 34.13
N SER A 463 -26.69 -2.70 34.91
CA SER A 463 -25.29 -2.98 34.72
C SER A 463 -25.18 -4.49 34.81
N PRO A 464 -24.63 -5.17 33.79
CA PRO A 464 -24.35 -6.59 33.92
C PRO A 464 -23.61 -6.76 35.24
N LYS A 465 -24.06 -7.69 36.09
CA LYS A 465 -23.24 -8.11 37.24
C LYS A 465 -21.90 -8.43 36.62
N ILE A 466 -20.89 -7.58 36.84
CA ILE A 466 -19.57 -7.73 36.24
C ILE A 466 -19.20 -9.17 36.49
N SER A 467 -19.14 -9.96 35.41
CA SER A 467 -18.88 -11.38 35.49
C SER A 467 -17.68 -11.56 36.40
N TYR A 468 -17.83 -12.38 37.43
CA TYR A 468 -16.78 -12.66 38.41
C TYR A 468 -15.46 -13.07 37.71
N SER A 469 -15.49 -13.49 36.45
CA SER A 469 -14.31 -13.83 35.64
C SER A 469 -13.32 -12.67 35.48
N LEU A 470 -13.75 -11.40 35.43
CA LEU A 470 -12.79 -10.29 35.30
C LEU A 470 -12.00 -10.06 36.59
N ARG A 471 -12.63 -10.31 37.75
CA ARG A 471 -11.94 -10.25 39.05
C ARG A 471 -10.99 -11.43 39.22
N TRP A 472 -11.38 -12.63 38.82
CA TRP A 472 -10.51 -13.82 38.87
C TRP A 472 -9.34 -13.72 37.89
N SER A 473 -9.51 -13.13 36.71
CA SER A 473 -8.40 -12.90 35.78
C SER A 473 -7.42 -11.85 36.27
N LEU A 474 -7.89 -10.75 36.88
CA LEU A 474 -7.00 -9.78 37.53
C LEU A 474 -6.23 -10.40 38.71
N ILE A 475 -6.90 -11.21 39.54
CA ILE A 475 -6.23 -11.97 40.60
C ILE A 475 -5.20 -12.95 40.01
N GLY A 476 -5.53 -13.64 38.93
CA GLY A 476 -4.62 -14.55 38.23
C GLY A 476 -3.39 -13.85 37.66
N ILE A 477 -3.56 -12.67 37.06
CA ILE A 477 -2.44 -11.84 36.57
C ILE A 477 -1.55 -11.39 37.73
N VAL A 478 -2.13 -10.94 38.85
CA VAL A 478 -1.36 -10.55 40.04
C VAL A 478 -0.58 -11.74 40.59
N ILE A 479 -1.16 -12.94 40.63
CA ILE A 479 -0.46 -14.16 41.07
C ILE A 479 0.70 -14.51 40.12
N LEU A 480 0.50 -14.43 38.81
CA LEU A 480 1.57 -14.68 37.83
C LEU A 480 2.73 -13.68 37.96
N ILE A 481 2.42 -12.39 38.18
CA ILE A 481 3.44 -11.36 38.43
C ILE A 481 4.21 -11.67 39.72
N LEU A 482 3.52 -12.05 40.79
CA LEU A 482 4.16 -12.41 42.06
C LEU A 482 5.06 -13.65 41.90
N LEU A 483 4.62 -14.67 41.16
CA LEU A 483 5.44 -15.85 40.86
C LEU A 483 6.67 -15.50 40.02
N ALA A 484 6.55 -14.61 39.04
CA ALA A 484 7.68 -14.12 38.27
C ALA A 484 8.70 -13.35 39.14
N ILE A 485 8.22 -12.50 40.07
CA ILE A 485 9.08 -11.79 41.01
C ILE A 485 9.81 -12.77 41.93
N VAL A 486 9.10 -13.77 42.47
CA VAL A 486 9.71 -14.81 43.31
C VAL A 486 10.76 -15.61 42.53
N TYR A 487 10.48 -15.95 41.27
CA TYR A 487 11.44 -16.65 40.41
C TYR A 487 12.69 -15.81 40.12
N CYS A 488 12.53 -14.51 39.82
CA CYS A 488 13.66 -13.59 39.65
C CYS A 488 14.51 -13.46 40.92
N LEU A 489 13.87 -13.34 42.09
CA LEU A 489 14.57 -13.29 43.38
C LEU A 489 15.31 -14.61 43.68
N TYR A 490 14.69 -15.76 43.39
CA TYR A 490 15.33 -17.06 43.54
C TYR A 490 16.57 -17.17 42.66
N LYS A 491 16.47 -16.78 41.37
CA LYS A 491 17.62 -16.76 40.48
C LYS A 491 18.74 -15.85 40.97
N PHE A 492 18.40 -14.67 41.48
CA PHE A 492 19.37 -13.69 41.98
C PHE A 492 20.09 -14.16 43.26
N LEU A 493 19.38 -14.86 44.15
CA LEU A 493 19.93 -15.30 45.43
C LEU A 493 20.69 -16.63 45.37
N PHE A 494 20.32 -17.53 44.46
CA PHE A 494 20.78 -18.92 44.48
C PHE A 494 21.59 -19.35 43.25
N GLN A 495 21.69 -18.55 42.19
CA GLN A 495 22.63 -18.85 41.12
C GLN A 495 23.97 -18.15 41.38
N PRO A 496 25.08 -18.89 41.50
CA PRO A 496 26.41 -18.29 41.61
C PRO A 496 26.71 -17.51 40.34
N ILE A 497 27.24 -16.29 40.50
CA ILE A 497 27.71 -15.46 39.39
C ILE A 497 28.96 -16.15 38.82
N THR A 498 28.77 -16.87 37.72
CA THR A 498 29.86 -17.41 36.89
C THR A 498 30.24 -16.43 35.80
#